data_AF-A0A1Z8AT57-F1
#
_entry.id   AF-A0A1Z8AT57-F1
#
_cell.length_a   1.000
_cell.length_b   1.000
_cell.length_c   1.000
_cell.angle_alpha   90.00
_cell.angle_beta   90.00
_cell.angle_gamma   90.00
#
_symmetry.space_group_name_H-M   'P 1'
#
loop_
_entity.id
_entity.type
_entity.pdbx_description
1 polymer ?
#
loop_
_entity_poly.entity_id
_entity_poly.type
_entity_poly.pdbx_seq_one_letter_code
_entity_poly.pdbx_strand_id
1 'polypeptide(L)' 'MARIKENVAKKFSKISIGFSSPEKILAESRGEVLKPETINYRTHKPERDGLFCERIFGPIKDYECACGKYKRIRY' A
#
# COMPACT_ATOMS: atom_id res chain seq x y z
N MET A 1 17.41 24.27 11.46
CA MET A 1 17.75 24.06 10.04
C MET A 1 17.15 22.73 9.58
N ALA A 2 15.86 22.72 9.22
CA ALA A 2 15.20 21.52 8.69
C ALA A 2 15.37 21.51 7.17
N ARG A 3 16.06 20.50 6.64
CA ARG A 3 16.19 20.23 5.20
C ARG A 3 14.80 19.93 4.65
N ILE A 4 14.19 20.90 3.98
CA ILE A 4 13.06 20.66 3.07
C ILE A 4 13.67 19.84 1.92
N LYS A 5 13.47 18.52 1.93
CA LYS A 5 13.73 17.70 0.74
C LYS A 5 12.69 18.09 -0.30
N GLU A 6 13.07 18.93 -1.24
CA GLU A 6 12.27 19.11 -2.46
C GLU A 6 12.14 17.74 -3.13
N ASN A 7 10.92 17.22 -3.17
CA ASN A 7 10.57 16.12 -4.06
C ASN A 7 10.62 16.67 -5.48
N VAL A 8 11.80 16.67 -6.09
CA VAL A 8 11.97 17.03 -7.49
C VAL A 8 11.38 15.90 -8.32
N ALA A 9 10.08 15.98 -8.59
CA ALA A 9 9.45 15.19 -9.63
C ALA A 9 10.14 15.55 -10.95
N LYS A 10 11.05 14.68 -11.42
CA LYS A 10 11.68 14.84 -12.73
C LYS A 10 10.57 14.88 -13.78
N LYS A 11 10.43 16.02 -14.47
CA LYS A 11 9.47 16.17 -15.57
C LYS A 11 9.87 15.21 -16.69
N PHE A 12 8.98 14.28 -17.01
CA PHE A 12 9.13 13.35 -18.13
C PHE A 12 8.78 14.07 -19.44
N SER A 13 9.56 13.83 -20.50
CA SER A 13 9.37 14.46 -21.82
C SER A 13 8.57 13.60 -22.80
N LYS A 14 8.45 12.29 -22.54
CA LYS A 14 7.74 11.32 -23.40
C LYS A 14 7.05 10.26 -22.54
N ILE A 15 5.89 9.79 -22.99
CA ILE A 15 5.10 8.70 -22.38
C ILE A 15 4.85 7.65 -23.45
N SER A 16 5.02 6.38 -23.11
CA SER A 16 4.77 5.24 -24.00
C SER A 16 3.84 4.24 -23.31
N ILE A 17 2.98 3.59 -24.09
CA ILE A 17 2.05 2.54 -23.63
C ILE A 17 2.46 1.22 -24.29
N GLY A 18 2.35 0.12 -23.56
CA GLY A 18 2.63 -1.22 -24.07
C GLY A 18 1.98 -2.28 -23.19
N PHE A 19 1.98 -3.52 -23.68
CA PHE A 19 1.50 -4.65 -22.89
C PHE A 19 2.44 -4.95 -21.73
N SER A 20 1.88 -5.34 -20.59
CA SER A 20 2.66 -5.80 -19.45
C SER A 20 2.76 -7.32 -19.47
N SER A 21 3.97 -7.86 -19.26
CA SER A 21 4.16 -9.29 -19.05
C SER A 21 3.62 -9.71 -17.67
N PRO A 22 3.25 -10.99 -17.48
CA PRO A 22 2.86 -11.50 -16.17
C PRO A 22 3.92 -11.27 -15.09
N GLU A 23 5.19 -11.47 -15.42
CA GLU A 23 6.33 -11.23 -14.52
C GLU A 23 6.39 -9.78 -14.03
N LYS A 24 6.12 -8.82 -14.93
CA LYS A 24 6.11 -7.40 -14.59
C LYS A 24 4.94 -7.04 -13.67
N ILE A 25 3.77 -7.67 -13.86
CA ILE A 25 2.61 -7.47 -12.98
C ILE A 25 2.90 -8.01 -11.59
N LEU A 26 3.52 -9.19 -11.49
CA LEU A 26 3.91 -9.79 -10.21
C LEU A 26 4.99 -8.97 -9.50
N ALA A 27 5.95 -8.40 -10.23
CA ALA A 27 6.99 -7.55 -9.68
C ALA A 27 6.44 -6.23 -9.10
N GLU A 28 5.37 -5.69 -9.68
CA GLU A 28 4.70 -4.48 -9.17
C GLU A 28 3.78 -4.78 -7.98
N SER A 29 3.30 -6.02 -7.87
CA SER A 29 2.42 -6.44 -6.78
C SER A 29 3.17 -6.51 -5.45
N ARG A 30 2.53 -6.00 -4.38
CA ARG A 30 3.05 -6.04 -2.99
C ARG A 30 2.49 -7.21 -2.18
N GLY A 31 1.64 -8.04 -2.78
CA GLY A 31 1.03 -9.20 -2.15
C GLY A 31 -0.19 -9.70 -2.92
N GLU A 32 -0.63 -10.91 -2.59
CA GLU A 32 -1.74 -11.60 -3.25
C GLU A 32 -3.03 -11.50 -2.44
N VAL A 33 -4.15 -11.23 -3.11
CA VAL A 33 -5.49 -11.25 -2.53
C VAL A 33 -6.09 -12.63 -2.73
N LEU A 34 -6.34 -13.35 -1.63
CA LEU A 34 -6.86 -14.71 -1.67
C LEU A 34 -8.38 -14.76 -1.50
N LYS A 35 -8.97 -13.72 -0.89
CA LYS A 35 -10.39 -13.69 -0.54
C LYS A 35 -11.08 -12.45 -1.12
N PRO A 36 -12.35 -12.58 -1.54
CA PRO A 36 -13.13 -11.44 -2.05
C PRO A 36 -13.67 -10.53 -0.93
N GLU A 37 -13.34 -10.81 0.32
CA GLU A 37 -13.80 -10.07 1.50
C GLU A 37 -13.21 -8.65 1.51
N THR A 38 -14.00 -7.67 1.93
CA THR A 38 -13.60 -6.25 1.93
C THR A 38 -13.34 -5.75 3.35
N ILE A 39 -14.39 -5.43 4.08
CA ILE A 39 -14.36 -4.89 5.43
C ILE A 39 -15.34 -5.66 6.31
N ASN A 40 -14.99 -5.79 7.58
CA ASN A 40 -15.86 -6.37 8.57
C ASN A 40 -17.03 -5.42 8.88
N TYR A 41 -18.27 -5.93 8.79
CA TYR A 41 -19.48 -5.11 8.99
C TYR A 41 -19.63 -4.49 10.39
N ARG A 42 -19.03 -5.09 11.44
CA ARG A 42 -19.11 -4.54 12.81
C ARG A 42 -17.94 -3.65 13.13
N THR A 43 -16.73 -4.16 12.91
CA THR A 43 -15.52 -3.47 13.35
C THR A 43 -15.03 -2.43 12.36
N HIS A 44 -15.56 -2.44 11.13
CA HIS A 44 -15.10 -1.60 10.01
C HIS A 44 -13.61 -1.78 9.70
N LYS A 45 -13.00 -2.88 10.18
CA LYS A 45 -11.61 -3.22 9.90
C LYS A 45 -11.55 -4.04 8.61
N PRO A 46 -10.54 -3.83 7.77
CA PRO A 46 -10.29 -4.68 6.62
C PRO A 46 -10.07 -6.13 7.03
N GLU A 47 -10.59 -7.04 6.22
CA GLU A 47 -10.38 -8.46 6.42
C GLU A 47 -8.96 -8.87 5.97
N ARG A 48 -8.41 -9.88 6.65
CA ARG A 48 -7.06 -10.39 6.34
C ARG A 48 -7.10 -11.16 5.02
N ASP A 49 -6.14 -10.86 4.14
CA ASP A 49 -6.04 -11.41 2.78
C ASP A 49 -7.23 -11.06 1.87
N GLY A 50 -8.04 -10.09 2.29
CA GLY A 50 -9.11 -9.48 1.50
C GLY A 50 -8.63 -8.33 0.62
N LEU A 51 -9.58 -7.74 -0.10
CA LEU A 51 -9.34 -6.66 -1.08
C LEU A 51 -8.73 -5.39 -0.46
N PHE A 52 -8.92 -5.17 0.84
CA PHE A 52 -8.38 -4.00 1.56
C PHE A 52 -7.34 -4.38 2.61
N CYS A 53 -6.68 -5.53 2.46
CA CYS A 53 -5.73 -6.02 3.46
C CYS A 53 -4.56 -5.03 3.69
N GLU A 54 -4.39 -4.60 4.94
CA GLU A 54 -3.34 -3.65 5.34
C GLU A 54 -1.92 -4.17 5.06
N ARG A 55 -1.75 -5.49 4.95
CA ARG A 55 -0.46 -6.12 4.64
C ARG A 55 -0.02 -5.88 3.19
N ILE A 56 -0.96 -5.79 2.26
CA ILE A 56 -0.69 -5.64 0.81
C ILE A 56 -0.60 -4.15 0.47
N PHE A 57 -1.59 -3.38 0.92
CA PHE A 57 -1.76 -1.99 0.51
C PHE A 57 -1.16 -0.98 1.48
N GLY A 58 -0.94 -1.37 2.74
CA GLY A 58 -0.40 -0.52 3.79
C GLY A 58 -1.40 -0.24 4.93
N PRO A 59 -0.95 0.39 6.02
CA PRO A 59 -1.77 0.64 7.19
C PRO A 59 -2.85 1.70 6.92
N ILE A 60 -3.99 1.60 7.62
CA ILE A 60 -5.08 2.60 7.54
C ILE A 60 -4.68 3.91 8.22
N LYS A 61 -3.88 3.81 9.28
CA LYS A 61 -3.46 4.93 10.10
C LYS A 61 -1.95 5.11 10.00
N ASP A 62 -1.53 6.37 9.94
CA ASP A 62 -0.13 6.71 9.84
C ASP A 62 0.66 6.15 11.04
N TYR A 63 1.74 5.41 10.75
CA TYR A 63 2.65 4.83 11.75
C TYR A 63 1.94 3.99 12.82
N GLU A 64 0.82 3.35 12.49
CA GLU A 64 0.11 2.41 13.38
C GLU A 64 -0.15 1.08 12.65
N CYS A 65 0.28 -0.02 13.29
CA CYS A 65 0.07 -1.36 12.77
C CYS A 65 -1.38 -1.85 13.03
N ALA A 66 -1.92 -2.70 12.15
CA ALA A 66 -3.24 -3.34 12.26
C ALA A 66 -3.56 -3.91 13.65
N CYS A 67 -2.57 -4.55 14.29
CA CYS A 67 -2.73 -5.17 15.61
C CYS A 67 -2.68 -4.17 16.78
N GLY A 68 -2.32 -2.91 16.51
CA GLY A 68 -2.16 -1.86 17.50
C GLY A 68 -0.95 -2.03 18.42
N LYS A 69 -0.07 -3.01 18.19
CA LYS A 69 1.14 -3.22 19.01
C LYS A 69 2.19 -2.12 18.79
N TYR A 70 2.39 -1.74 17.52
CA TYR A 70 3.31 -0.67 17.13
C TYR A 70 2.50 0.57 16.80
N LYS A 71 2.73 1.64 17.58
CA LYS A 71 2.01 2.92 17.45
C LYS A 71 3.00 4.08 17.59
N ARG A 72 2.80 5.12 16.78
CA ARG A 72 3.59 6.37 16.73
C ARG A 72 4.95 6.16 16.06
N ILE A 73 5.56 7.27 15.63
CA ILE A 73 6.84 7.37 14.89
C ILE A 73 8.03 6.65 15.57
N ARG A 74 7.91 6.31 16.86
CA ARG A 74 9.02 5.73 17.63
C ARG A 74 9.26 4.24 17.35
N TYR A 75 8.30 3.56 16.71
CA TYR A 75 8.39 2.15 16.33
C TYR A 75 8.35 1.99 14.81
#